data_AF-A0A7J9WF41-F1
#
_entry.id   AF-A0A7J9WF41-F1
#
_cell.length_a   1.000
_cell.length_b   1.000
_cell.length_c   1.000
_cell.angle_alpha   90.00
_cell.angle_beta   90.00
_cell.angle_gamma   90.00
#
_symmetry.space_group_name_H-M   'P 1'
#
loop_
_entity.id
_entity.type
_entity.pdbx_description
1 polymer ?
#
loop_
_entity_poly.entity_id
_entity_poly.type
_entity_poly.pdbx_seq_one_letter_code
_entity_poly.pdbx_strand_id
1 'polypeptide(L)'
;MPFFGVTPTWAVVTTPLWLVAAVLVVVAVGLWLGTLNVSYRDVNQGITLAVQLWLFLSPIAYPSSAIDGPLRWVYALNPVVAVVEGLRWALIGAPWPGNTVFVSLGMTLLLLVGGAAYFLRSERRFADVI
;
A
#
# COMPACT_ATOMS: atom_id res chain seq x y z
N MET A 1 17.27 10.89 19.81
CA MET A 1 17.38 9.43 20.05
C MET A 1 17.48 9.00 21.53
N PRO A 2 17.07 9.81 22.55
CA PRO A 2 16.71 9.27 23.86
C PRO A 2 15.20 9.36 24.20
N PHE A 3 14.38 9.97 23.35
CA PHE A 3 12.98 10.27 23.70
C PHE A 3 11.96 9.15 23.43
N PHE A 4 12.33 8.08 22.71
CA PHE A 4 11.39 6.98 22.37
C PHE A 4 11.74 5.63 23.00
N GLY A 5 12.86 5.49 23.72
CA GLY A 5 13.24 4.22 24.36
C GLY A 5 13.51 3.04 23.41
N VAL A 6 13.44 3.25 22.08
CA VAL A 6 13.72 2.24 21.07
C VAL A 6 15.13 2.44 20.55
N THR A 7 15.98 1.43 20.71
CA THR A 7 17.28 1.36 20.03
C THR A 7 17.05 0.91 18.60
N PRO A 8 17.36 1.74 17.58
CA PRO A 8 17.18 1.35 16.20
C PRO A 8 18.08 0.15 15.88
N THR A 9 17.47 -0.97 15.49
CA THR A 9 18.17 -2.20 15.09
C THR A 9 18.81 -2.00 13.71
N TRP A 10 19.71 -2.90 13.28
CA TRP A 10 20.26 -2.93 11.92
C TRP A 10 19.20 -2.87 10.80
N ALA A 11 17.95 -3.20 11.12
CA ALA A 11 16.78 -3.07 10.25
C ALA A 11 16.55 -1.65 9.69
N VAL A 12 17.04 -0.58 10.32
CA VAL A 12 16.92 0.81 9.81
C VAL A 12 17.55 0.97 8.42
N VAL A 13 18.58 0.18 8.10
CA VAL A 13 19.20 0.22 6.76
C VAL A 13 18.19 -0.18 5.66
N THR A 14 17.14 -0.92 6.00
CA THR A 14 16.07 -1.30 5.07
C THR A 14 15.01 -0.21 4.89
N THR A 15 15.01 0.89 5.65
CA THR A 15 14.03 1.97 5.54
C THR A 15 13.88 2.53 4.11
N PRO A 16 14.96 2.78 3.34
CA PRO A 16 14.84 3.23 1.95
C PRO A 16 14.08 2.25 1.07
N LEU A 17 14.23 0.94 1.29
CA LEU A 17 13.51 -0.10 0.54
C LEU A 17 12.00 0.01 0.80
N TRP A 18 11.59 0.19 2.05
CA TRP A 18 10.18 0.35 2.40
C TRP A 18 9.57 1.65 1.87
N LEU A 19 10.37 2.72 1.75
CA LEU A 19 9.95 3.96 1.11
C LEU A 19 9.74 3.77 -0.39
N VAL A 20 10.62 3.03 -1.07
CA VAL A 20 10.41 2.66 -2.49
C VAL A 20 9.13 1.85 -2.63
N ALA A 21 8.88 0.87 -1.76
CA ALA A 21 7.63 0.13 -1.75
C ALA A 21 6.42 1.06 -1.55
N ALA A 22 6.50 2.05 -0.66
CA ALA A 22 5.45 3.05 -0.46
C ALA A 22 5.14 3.84 -1.74
N VAL A 23 6.18 4.30 -2.43
CA VAL A 23 6.02 5.00 -3.72
C VAL A 23 5.36 4.09 -4.75
N LEU A 24 5.77 2.82 -4.85
CA LEU A 24 5.15 1.86 -5.78
C LEU A 24 3.67 1.62 -5.47
N VAL A 25 3.29 1.54 -4.19
CA VAL A 25 1.87 1.41 -3.79
C VAL A 25 1.08 2.65 -4.24
N VAL A 26 1.60 3.85 -3.97
CA VAL A 26 0.93 5.11 -4.35
C VAL A 26 0.78 5.20 -5.87
N VAL A 27 1.82 4.85 -6.63
CA VAL A 27 1.76 4.83 -8.09
C VAL A 27 0.75 3.80 -8.60
N ALA A 28 0.79 2.56 -8.07
CA ALA A 28 -0.12 1.49 -8.47
C ALA A 28 -1.60 1.89 -8.29
N VAL A 29 -1.93 2.41 -7.11
CA VAL A 29 -3.29 2.83 -6.78
C VAL A 29 -3.67 4.09 -7.55
N GLY A 30 -2.74 5.04 -7.68
CA GLY A 30 -2.94 6.29 -8.41
C GLY A 30 -3.26 6.06 -9.88
N LEU A 31 -2.65 5.06 -10.53
CA LEU A 31 -2.97 4.69 -11.92
C LEU A 31 -4.41 4.21 -12.06
N TRP A 32 -4.90 3.37 -11.15
CA TRP A 32 -6.28 2.91 -11.14
C TRP A 32 -7.26 4.06 -10.88
N LEU A 33 -7.06 4.80 -9.79
CA LEU A 33 -7.96 5.88 -9.39
C LEU A 33 -7.94 7.03 -10.41
N GLY A 34 -6.78 7.37 -10.97
CA GLY A 34 -6.64 8.39 -12.01
C GLY A 34 -7.43 8.03 -13.27
N THR A 35 -7.29 6.79 -13.75
CA THR A 35 -8.03 6.33 -14.94
C THR A 35 -9.55 6.32 -14.72
N LEU A 36 -9.99 5.89 -13.53
CA LEU A 36 -11.41 5.91 -13.14
C LEU A 36 -11.96 7.33 -13.02
N ASN A 37 -11.20 8.25 -12.43
CA ASN A 37 -11.62 9.64 -12.26
C ASN A 37 -11.80 10.38 -13.60
N VAL A 38 -10.97 10.09 -14.60
CA VAL A 38 -11.15 10.66 -15.96
C VAL A 38 -12.36 10.04 -16.65
N SER A 39 -12.61 8.74 -16.44
CA SER A 39 -13.73 8.03 -17.06
C SER A 39 -15.09 8.36 -16.42
N TYR A 40 -15.10 8.66 -15.12
CA TYR A 40 -16.30 8.86 -14.32
C TYR A 40 -16.13 10.06 -13.38
N ARG A 41 -16.81 11.17 -13.69
CA ARG A 41 -16.71 12.42 -12.91
C ARG A 41 -17.17 12.30 -11.46
N ASP A 42 -18.08 11.37 -11.16
CA ASP A 42 -18.64 11.18 -9.81
C ASP A 42 -17.74 10.35 -8.87
N VAL A 43 -16.63 9.80 -9.39
CA VAL A 43 -15.71 8.98 -8.60
C VAL A 43 -14.87 9.83 -7.64
N ASN A 44 -14.67 11.12 -7.92
CA ASN A 44 -13.83 12.00 -7.10
C ASN A 44 -14.32 12.09 -5.64
N GLN A 45 -15.61 12.33 -5.44
CA GLN A 45 -16.21 12.36 -4.10
C GLN A 45 -16.11 11.00 -3.40
N GLY A 46 -16.26 9.91 -4.14
CA GLY A 46 -16.14 8.54 -3.62
C GLY A 46 -14.72 8.17 -3.17
N ILE A 47 -13.68 8.65 -3.87
CA ILE A 47 -12.27 8.36 -3.54
C ILE A 47 -11.93 8.84 -2.13
N THR A 48 -12.36 10.05 -1.76
CA THR A 48 -12.04 10.62 -0.44
C THR A 48 -12.57 9.74 0.68
N LEU A 49 -13.84 9.31 0.58
CA LEU A 49 -14.45 8.40 1.54
C LEU A 49 -13.77 7.02 1.52
N ALA A 50 -13.46 6.50 0.33
CA ALA A 50 -12.81 5.20 0.17
C ALA A 50 -11.43 5.16 0.85
N VAL A 51 -10.62 6.21 0.69
CA VAL A 51 -9.30 6.31 1.35
C VAL A 51 -9.44 6.38 2.87
N GLN A 52 -10.43 7.11 3.38
CA GLN A 52 -10.71 7.16 4.83
C GLN A 52 -11.09 5.78 5.37
N LEU A 53 -11.99 5.06 4.69
CA LEU A 53 -12.35 3.69 5.07
C LEU A 53 -11.15 2.74 4.96
N TRP A 54 -10.31 2.93 3.94
CA TRP A 54 -9.15 2.09 3.70
C TRP A 54 -8.11 2.19 4.82
N LEU A 55 -7.98 3.36 5.47
CA LEU A 55 -7.12 3.51 6.64
C LEU A 55 -7.49 2.52 7.76
N PHE A 56 -8.77 2.29 8.02
CA PHE A 56 -9.24 1.32 9.03
C PHE A 56 -9.08 -0.15 8.59
N LEU A 57 -9.04 -0.39 7.28
CA LEU A 57 -8.77 -1.70 6.67
C LEU A 57 -7.26 -1.97 6.49
N SER A 58 -6.40 -1.09 7.00
CA SER A 58 -4.95 -1.18 6.91
C SER A 58 -4.31 -1.27 8.29
N PRO A 59 -3.08 -1.83 8.42
CA PRO A 59 -2.43 -2.04 9.72
C PRO A 59 -1.88 -0.73 10.34
N ILE A 60 -2.51 0.39 10.03
CA ILE A 60 -2.21 1.71 10.57
C ILE A 60 -2.86 1.82 11.95
N ALA A 61 -4.17 1.55 12.05
CA ALA A 61 -4.92 1.68 13.30
C ALA A 61 -4.57 0.58 14.32
N TYR A 62 -4.29 -0.63 13.86
CA TYR A 62 -3.89 -1.78 14.69
C TYR A 62 -2.85 -2.63 13.97
N PRO A 63 -1.94 -3.28 14.71
CA PRO A 63 -0.92 -4.14 14.10
C PRO A 63 -1.56 -5.42 13.53
N SER A 64 -0.99 -5.94 12.44
CA SER A 64 -1.44 -7.20 11.83
C SER A 64 -1.30 -8.41 12.76
N SER A 65 -0.48 -8.31 13.80
CA SER A 65 -0.34 -9.33 14.85
C SER A 65 -1.56 -9.46 15.76
N ALA A 66 -2.48 -8.48 15.76
CA ALA A 66 -3.72 -8.56 16.53
C ALA A 66 -4.79 -9.42 15.84
N ILE A 67 -4.56 -9.81 14.58
CA ILE A 67 -5.48 -10.65 13.80
C ILE A 67 -4.94 -12.07 13.74
N ASP A 68 -5.65 -12.98 14.38
CA ASP A 68 -5.34 -14.42 14.35
C ASP A 68 -6.13 -15.16 13.25
N GLY A 69 -5.54 -16.25 12.76
CA GLY A 69 -6.19 -17.18 11.83
C GLY A 69 -6.15 -16.76 10.34
N PRO A 70 -7.05 -17.31 9.50
CA PRO A 70 -7.00 -17.14 8.04
C PRO A 70 -7.21 -15.69 7.59
N LEU A 71 -7.84 -14.87 8.43
CA LEU A 71 -8.09 -13.46 8.17
C LEU A 71 -6.79 -12.67 8.00
N ARG A 72 -5.69 -13.11 8.61
CA ARG A 72 -4.36 -12.52 8.44
C ARG A 72 -3.87 -12.56 6.98
N TRP A 73 -4.20 -13.62 6.23
CA TRP A 73 -3.84 -13.75 4.82
C TRP A 73 -4.67 -12.84 3.92
N VAL A 74 -5.96 -12.68 4.24
CA VAL A 74 -6.82 -11.69 3.57
C VAL A 74 -6.28 -10.29 3.81
N TYR A 75 -5.85 -10.01 5.03
CA TYR A 75 -5.23 -8.74 5.38
C TYR A 75 -3.93 -8.51 4.61
N ALA A 76 -3.11 -9.56 4.43
CA ALA A 76 -1.87 -9.49 3.67
C ALA A 76 -2.04 -9.14 2.19
N LEU A 77 -3.25 -9.25 1.63
CA LEU A 77 -3.54 -8.76 0.27
C LEU A 77 -3.52 -7.24 0.19
N ASN A 78 -3.64 -6.51 1.31
CA ASN A 78 -3.56 -5.07 1.29
C ASN A 78 -2.12 -4.62 0.97
N PRO A 79 -1.86 -3.88 -0.13
CA PRO A 79 -0.52 -3.47 -0.55
C PRO A 79 0.18 -2.54 0.46
N VAL A 80 -0.59 -1.88 1.33
CA VAL A 80 -0.06 -0.99 2.39
C VAL A 80 0.58 -1.80 3.53
N VAL A 81 0.26 -3.09 3.69
CA VAL A 81 0.75 -3.93 4.79
C VAL A 81 2.27 -4.07 4.77
N ALA A 82 2.86 -4.37 3.60
CA ALA A 82 4.31 -4.50 3.47
C ALA A 82 5.03 -3.23 3.94
N VAL A 83 4.52 -2.06 3.54
CA VAL A 83 5.12 -0.76 3.86
C VAL A 83 5.03 -0.46 5.35
N VAL A 84 3.83 -0.54 5.93
CA VAL A 84 3.60 -0.17 7.33
C VAL A 84 4.32 -1.11 8.28
N GLU A 85 4.19 -2.42 8.08
CA GLU A 85 4.83 -3.39 8.96
C GLU A 85 6.36 -3.43 8.77
N GLY A 86 6.84 -3.24 7.54
CA GLY A 86 8.27 -3.11 7.26
C GLY A 86 8.89 -1.89 7.94
N LEU A 87 8.19 -0.75 7.93
CA LEU A 87 8.62 0.46 8.66
C LEU A 87 8.53 0.29 10.18
N ARG A 88 7.51 -0.38 10.71
CA ARG A 88 7.40 -0.70 12.15
C ARG A 88 8.58 -1.57 12.61
N TRP A 89 8.94 -2.58 11.82
CA TRP A 89 10.10 -3.43 12.08
C TRP A 89 11.41 -2.63 12.01
N ALA A 90 11.59 -1.81 10.98
CA ALA A 90 12.82 -1.06 10.75
C ALA A 90 13.06 0.07 11.76
N LEU A 91 12.02 0.82 12.13
CA LEU A 91 12.15 2.07 12.91
C LEU A 91 11.84 1.90 14.40
N ILE A 92 10.89 1.01 14.74
CA ILE A 92 10.34 0.87 16.10
C ILE A 92 10.74 -0.48 16.71
N GLY A 93 11.44 -1.35 15.97
CA GLY A 93 11.91 -2.64 16.47
C GLY A 93 10.77 -3.64 16.72
N ALA A 94 9.63 -3.47 16.02
CA ALA A 94 8.52 -4.43 16.07
C ALA A 94 8.96 -5.82 15.55
N PRO A 95 8.23 -6.90 15.85
CA PRO A 95 8.53 -8.23 15.32
C PRO A 95 8.51 -8.25 13.79
N TRP A 96 9.32 -9.14 13.19
CA TRP A 96 9.30 -9.31 11.73
C TRP A 96 7.90 -9.76 11.27
N PRO A 97 7.27 -9.06 10.32
CA PRO A 97 5.91 -9.38 9.86
C PRO A 97 5.73 -10.74 9.17
N GLY A 98 6.84 -11.39 8.78
CA GLY A 98 6.81 -12.73 8.20
C GLY A 98 6.34 -12.74 6.75
N ASN A 99 5.63 -13.80 6.36
CA ASN A 99 5.29 -14.06 4.95
C ASN A 99 4.23 -13.10 4.38
N THR A 100 3.51 -12.37 5.23
CA THR A 100 2.47 -11.42 4.80
C THR A 100 3.04 -10.25 3.99
N VAL A 101 4.30 -9.88 4.22
CA VAL A 101 5.00 -8.87 3.43
C VAL A 101 5.12 -9.29 1.98
N PHE A 102 5.52 -10.53 1.72
CA PHE A 102 5.72 -11.00 0.34
C PHE A 102 4.41 -11.06 -0.43
N VAL A 103 3.31 -11.45 0.24
CA VAL A 103 1.96 -11.41 -0.34
C VAL A 103 1.56 -9.97 -0.69
N SER A 104 1.78 -9.03 0.23
CA SER A 104 1.45 -7.61 0.04
C SER A 104 2.30 -6.95 -1.06
N LEU A 105 3.59 -7.26 -1.13
CA LEU A 105 4.47 -6.82 -2.23
C LEU A 105 4.05 -7.43 -3.57
N GLY A 106 3.68 -8.72 -3.59
CA GLY A 106 3.14 -9.39 -4.77
C GLY A 106 1.86 -8.72 -5.27
N MET A 107 0.95 -8.36 -4.34
CA MET A 107 -0.27 -7.64 -4.69
C MET A 107 0.02 -6.22 -5.18
N THR A 108 1.00 -5.53 -4.59
CA THR A 108 1.46 -4.22 -5.07
C THR A 108 1.94 -4.30 -6.53
N LEU A 109 2.75 -5.31 -6.86
CA LEU A 109 3.22 -5.53 -8.22
C LEU A 109 2.06 -5.85 -9.18
N LEU A 110 1.12 -6.68 -8.76
CA LEU A 110 -0.09 -6.99 -9.55
C LEU A 110 -0.90 -5.72 -9.83
N LEU A 111 -1.15 -4.90 -8.81
CA LEU A 111 -1.87 -3.64 -8.96
C LEU A 111 -1.12 -2.65 -9.86
N LEU A 112 0.21 -2.60 -9.75
CA LEU A 112 1.05 -1.73 -10.56
C LEU A 112 0.99 -2.12 -12.04
N VAL A 113 1.21 -3.40 -12.35
CA VAL A 113 1.18 -3.91 -13.72
C VAL A 113 -0.23 -3.79 -14.31
N GLY A 114 -1.25 -4.17 -13.53
CA GLY A 114 -2.65 -4.06 -13.95
C GLY A 114 -3.07 -2.60 -14.18
N GLY A 115 -2.69 -1.71 -13.27
CA GLY A 115 -2.99 -0.27 -13.35
C GLY A 115 -2.27 0.40 -14.51
N ALA A 116 -0.99 0.07 -14.74
CA ALA A 116 -0.23 0.58 -15.87
C ALA A 116 -0.82 0.09 -17.20
N ALA A 117 -1.15 -1.20 -17.32
CA ALA A 117 -1.78 -1.75 -18.52
C ALA A 117 -3.15 -1.11 -18.80
N TYR A 118 -3.96 -0.89 -17.75
CA TYR A 118 -5.26 -0.25 -17.88
C TYR A 118 -5.16 1.23 -18.26
N PHE A 119 -4.22 1.96 -17.65
CA PHE A 119 -3.93 3.36 -17.97
C PHE A 119 -3.50 3.52 -19.43
N LEU A 120 -2.51 2.74 -19.88
CA LEU A 120 -2.02 2.76 -21.27
C LEU A 120 -3.10 2.40 -22.29
N ARG A 121 -4.02 1.48 -21.94
CA ARG A 121 -5.15 1.13 -22.80
C ARG A 121 -6.17 2.27 -22.89
N SER A 122 -6.36 3.01 -21.80
CA SER A 122 -7.33 4.11 -21.72
C SER A 122 -6.79 5.39 -22.38
N GLU A 123 -5.48 5.63 -22.32
CA GLU A 123 -4.78 6.74 -22.99
C GLU A 123 -5.13 6.82 -24.49
N ARG A 124 -5.16 5.68 -25.18
CA ARG A 124 -5.56 5.61 -26.60
C ARG A 124 -6.99 6.08 -26.87
N ARG A 125 -7.87 5.96 -25.87
CA ARG A 125 -9.28 6.37 -25.96
C ARG A 125 -9.46 7.84 -25.61
N PHE A 126 -8.58 8.41 -24.79
CA PHE A 126 -8.61 9.83 -24.42
C PHE A 126 -8.08 10.74 -25.54
N ALA A 127 -7.12 10.26 -26.34
CA ALA A 127 -6.62 10.99 -27.50
C ALA A 127 -7.69 11.25 -28.59
N ASP A 128 -8.75 10.44 -28.65
CA ASP A 128 -9.87 10.64 -29.59
C ASP A 128 -10.98 11.56 -29.04
N VAL A 129 -10.95 11.92 -27.75
CA VAL A 129 -12.02 12.66 -27.07
C VAL A 129 -11.64 14.13 -26.78
N ILE A 130 -10.35 14.49 -26.89
CA ILE A 130 -9.83 15.84 -26.64
C ILE A 130 -9.54 16.55 -27.97
#